data_AF-A0A0G1CFZ9-F1
#
_entry.id   AF-A0A0G1CFZ9-F1
#
_cell.length_a   1.000
_cell.length_b   1.000
_cell.length_c   1.000
_cell.angle_alpha   90.00
_cell.angle_beta   90.00
_cell.angle_gamma   90.00
#
_symmetry.space_group_name_H-M   'P 1'
#
loop_
_entity.id
_entity.type
_entity.pdbx_description
1 polymer ?
#
loop_
_entity_poly.entity_id
_entity_poly.type
_entity_poly.pdbx_seq_one_letter_code
_entity_poly.pdbx_strand_id
1 'polypeptide(L)'
;MKKEHIGLIVGGLLLFGYLLDAVANPLPHRFPTPYHFFTPASLTLYPFTTTSVVIKALGLFLGTTWLISLTGLQRQVKGVILFMVSALVQFYSLQDVASRAFVLPLEWSLSMTLAGALLLIPMVFYFVAGFFGGFFKSTSSTSDWF
;
A
#
# COMPACT_ATOMS: atom_id res chain seq x y z
N MET A 1 -2.38 12.82 -16.60
CA MET A 1 -1.17 12.03 -16.94
C MET A 1 -1.63 10.78 -17.70
N LYS A 2 -0.92 10.37 -18.77
CA LYS A 2 -1.27 9.11 -19.45
C LYS A 2 -0.99 7.94 -18.50
N LYS A 3 -1.82 6.88 -18.55
CA LYS A 3 -1.72 5.72 -17.64
C LYS A 3 -0.33 5.07 -17.68
N GLU A 4 0.33 5.12 -18.81
CA GLU A 4 1.72 4.66 -19.05
C GLU A 4 2.73 5.34 -18.12
N HIS A 5 2.55 6.63 -17.81
CA HIS A 5 3.50 7.38 -17.00
C HIS A 5 3.45 6.95 -15.53
N ILE A 6 2.27 6.51 -15.06
CA ILE A 6 2.11 6.00 -13.69
C ILE A 6 2.88 4.67 -13.54
N GLY A 7 2.83 3.79 -14.54
CA GLY A 7 3.62 2.56 -14.56
C GLY A 7 5.13 2.83 -14.48
N LEU A 8 5.63 3.80 -15.26
CA LEU A 8 7.04 4.22 -15.19
C LEU A 8 7.41 4.79 -13.82
N ILE A 9 6.53 5.58 -13.20
CA ILE A 9 6.75 6.11 -11.85
C ILE A 9 6.80 4.98 -10.82
N VAL A 10 5.87 4.03 -10.87
CA VAL A 10 5.85 2.86 -9.96
C VAL A 10 7.12 2.03 -10.12
N GLY A 11 7.48 1.69 -11.36
CA GLY A 11 8.70 0.93 -11.65
C GLY A 11 9.96 1.69 -11.18
N GLY A 12 10.03 2.99 -11.45
CA GLY A 12 11.13 3.86 -11.02
C GLY A 12 11.25 3.93 -9.50
N LEU A 13 10.15 4.06 -8.76
CA LEU A 13 10.14 4.04 -7.30
C LEU A 13 10.65 2.71 -6.74
N LEU A 14 10.14 1.59 -7.24
CA LEU A 14 10.56 0.26 -6.77
C LEU A 14 12.04 -0.01 -7.08
N LEU A 15 12.49 0.36 -8.29
CA LEU A 15 13.89 0.22 -8.68
C LEU A 15 14.81 1.13 -7.86
N PHE A 16 14.42 2.39 -7.65
CA PHE A 16 15.20 3.31 -6.85
C PHE A 16 15.27 2.87 -5.38
N GLY A 17 14.16 2.39 -4.81
CA GLY A 17 14.15 1.80 -3.46
C GLY A 17 15.07 0.57 -3.35
N TYR A 18 15.09 -0.29 -4.37
CA TYR A 18 16.02 -1.43 -4.42
C TYR A 18 17.49 -0.98 -4.49
N LEU A 19 17.80 0.04 -5.28
CA LEU A 19 19.15 0.62 -5.33
C LEU A 19 19.57 1.25 -4.00
N LEU A 20 18.63 1.86 -3.27
CA LEU A 20 18.89 2.40 -1.95
C LEU A 20 19.25 1.30 -0.93
N ASP A 21 18.69 0.09 -1.06
CA ASP A 21 19.10 -1.02 -0.20
C ASP A 21 20.57 -1.39 -0.40
N ALA A 22 21.08 -1.29 -1.63
CA ALA A 22 22.48 -1.64 -1.93
C ALA A 22 23.49 -0.72 -1.23
N VAL A 23 23.08 0.50 -0.86
CA VAL A 23 23.90 1.47 -0.13
C VAL A 23 23.48 1.62 1.33
N ALA A 24 22.33 1.06 1.72
CA ALA A 24 21.83 1.11 3.09
C ALA A 24 22.55 0.07 3.96
N ASN A 25 22.77 0.43 5.23
CA ASN A 25 23.23 -0.55 6.20
C ASN A 25 22.10 -1.54 6.49
N PRO A 26 22.38 -2.87 6.46
CA PRO A 26 21.38 -3.88 6.79
C PRO A 26 20.93 -3.68 8.23
N LEU A 27 19.62 -3.81 8.46
CA LEU A 27 19.04 -3.65 9.80
C LEU A 27 19.56 -4.72 10.76
N PRO A 28 20.31 -4.35 11.82
CA PRO A 28 20.88 -5.32 12.75
C PRO A 28 19.84 -5.81 13.78
N HIS A 29 18.72 -5.12 13.90
CA HIS A 29 17.71 -5.37 14.94
C HIS A 29 16.66 -6.37 14.49
N ARG A 30 16.52 -7.44 15.27
CA ARG A 30 15.39 -8.38 15.19
C ARG A 30 14.18 -7.72 15.85
N PHE A 31 13.28 -7.17 15.05
CA PHE A 31 12.04 -6.61 15.58
C PHE A 31 11.06 -7.74 15.96
N PRO A 32 10.35 -7.65 17.09
CA PRO A 32 9.28 -8.60 17.42
C PRO A 32 8.15 -8.60 16.39
N THR A 33 7.86 -7.43 15.83
CA THR A 33 6.85 -7.19 14.78
C THR A 33 7.38 -6.09 13.85
N PRO A 34 6.92 -6.01 12.58
CA PRO A 34 7.39 -4.97 11.66
C PRO A 34 7.01 -3.56 12.12
N TYR A 35 6.00 -3.43 12.99
CA TYR A 35 5.53 -2.13 13.49
C TYR A 35 6.55 -1.42 14.38
N HIS A 36 7.45 -2.15 15.05
CA HIS A 36 8.44 -1.56 15.96
C HIS A 36 9.47 -0.68 15.26
N PHE A 37 9.69 -0.87 13.96
CA PHE A 37 10.57 -0.01 13.17
C PHE A 37 10.02 1.41 13.01
N PHE A 38 8.70 1.60 13.03
CA PHE A 38 8.06 2.90 12.80
C PHE A 38 8.01 3.75 14.08
N THR A 39 9.13 3.81 14.80
CA THR A 39 9.33 4.68 15.97
C THR A 39 10.29 5.81 15.61
N PRO A 40 10.11 7.04 16.13
CA PRO A 40 10.98 8.17 15.80
C PRO A 40 12.48 7.87 15.98
N ALA A 41 12.83 7.11 17.02
CA ALA A 41 14.21 6.71 17.28
C ALA A 41 14.80 5.78 16.20
N SER A 42 14.01 4.84 15.67
CA SER A 42 14.48 3.93 14.62
C SER A 42 14.58 4.62 13.27
N LEU A 43 13.61 5.49 12.96
CA LEU A 43 13.58 6.23 11.69
C LEU A 43 14.76 7.18 11.53
N THR A 44 15.20 7.83 12.62
CA THR A 44 16.36 8.72 12.61
C THR A 44 17.69 7.98 12.66
N LEU A 45 17.74 6.80 13.30
CA LEU A 45 18.93 5.96 13.36
C LEU A 45 19.28 5.33 12.01
N TYR A 46 18.27 4.96 11.21
CA TYR A 46 18.44 4.33 9.90
C TYR A 46 17.82 5.17 8.77
N PRO A 47 18.39 6.35 8.44
CA PRO A 47 17.76 7.26 7.49
C PRO A 47 17.69 6.69 6.07
N PHE A 48 18.75 6.08 5.55
CA PHE A 48 18.76 5.47 4.21
C PHE A 48 17.78 4.31 4.10
N THR A 49 17.76 3.44 5.11
CA THR A 49 16.80 2.33 5.17
C THR A 49 15.37 2.85 5.26
N THR A 50 15.12 3.88 6.07
CA THR A 50 13.82 4.54 6.16
C THR A 50 13.38 5.10 4.81
N THR A 51 14.27 5.80 4.11
CA THR A 51 13.99 6.32 2.77
C THR A 51 13.67 5.20 1.79
N SER A 52 14.45 4.11 1.76
CA SER A 52 14.17 2.93 0.94
C SER A 52 12.78 2.35 1.26
N VAL A 53 12.49 2.16 2.55
CA VAL A 53 11.22 1.61 3.02
C VAL A 53 10.04 2.44 2.54
N VAL A 54 10.12 3.76 2.70
CA VAL A 54 9.07 4.71 2.30
C VAL A 54 8.90 4.73 0.78
N ILE A 55 9.98 4.78 0.01
CA ILE A 55 9.92 4.85 -1.45
C ILE A 55 9.27 3.59 -2.05
N LYS A 56 9.66 2.41 -1.56
CA LYS A 56 9.02 1.16 -1.98
C LYS A 56 7.57 1.10 -1.54
N ALA A 57 7.25 1.56 -0.32
CA ALA A 57 5.87 1.60 0.16
C ALA A 57 4.99 2.49 -0.73
N LEU A 58 5.50 3.64 -1.16
CA LEU A 58 4.84 4.51 -2.14
C LEU A 58 4.68 3.81 -3.49
N GLY A 59 5.71 3.11 -3.96
CA GLY A 59 5.65 2.30 -5.19
C GLY A 59 4.55 1.22 -5.12
N LEU A 60 4.49 0.47 -4.02
CA LEU A 60 3.46 -0.57 -3.79
C LEU A 60 2.05 0.03 -3.66
N PHE A 61 1.92 1.15 -2.93
CA PHE A 61 0.67 1.88 -2.78
C PHE A 61 0.13 2.39 -4.12
N LEU A 62 0.98 3.11 -4.88
CA LEU A 62 0.62 3.64 -6.19
C LEU A 62 0.37 2.52 -7.19
N GLY A 63 1.19 1.47 -7.18
CA GLY A 63 1.04 0.31 -8.06
C GLY A 63 -0.30 -0.38 -7.82
N THR A 64 -0.64 -0.67 -6.57
CA THR A 64 -1.90 -1.35 -6.22
C THR A 64 -3.12 -0.49 -6.56
N THR A 65 -3.12 0.79 -6.20
CA THR A 65 -4.23 1.70 -6.51
C THR A 65 -4.39 1.93 -8.01
N TRP A 66 -3.28 2.04 -8.75
CA TRP A 66 -3.28 2.13 -10.20
C TRP A 66 -3.86 0.86 -10.85
N LEU A 67 -3.41 -0.34 -10.45
CA LEU A 67 -3.94 -1.60 -10.97
C LEU A 67 -5.45 -1.70 -10.76
N ILE A 68 -5.93 -1.38 -9.55
CA ILE A 68 -7.37 -1.40 -9.24
C ILE A 68 -8.14 -0.37 -10.07
N SER A 69 -7.54 0.78 -10.39
CA SER A 69 -8.17 1.79 -11.25
C SER A 69 -8.49 1.28 -12.66
N LEU A 70 -7.73 0.28 -13.16
CA LEU A 70 -7.90 -0.29 -14.49
C LEU A 70 -9.06 -1.29 -14.59
N THR A 71 -9.54 -1.80 -13.46
CA THR A 71 -10.42 -2.99 -13.42
C THR A 71 -11.87 -2.79 -13.85
N GLY A 72 -12.35 -1.57 -14.14
CA GLY A 72 -13.77 -1.33 -14.48
C GLY A 72 -14.79 -1.70 -13.38
N LEU A 73 -14.34 -2.25 -12.24
CA LEU A 73 -15.18 -2.73 -11.14
C LEU A 73 -15.93 -1.58 -10.44
N GLN A 74 -17.05 -1.94 -9.81
CA GLN A 74 -17.81 -1.05 -8.94
C GLN A 74 -16.96 -0.59 -7.73
N ARG A 75 -17.26 0.62 -7.21
CA ARG A 75 -16.47 1.25 -6.15
C ARG A 75 -16.39 0.38 -4.89
N GLN A 76 -17.50 -0.24 -4.49
CA GLN A 76 -17.59 -1.11 -3.32
C GLN A 76 -16.66 -2.33 -3.48
N VAL A 77 -16.68 -2.97 -4.66
CA VAL A 77 -15.83 -4.12 -4.96
C VAL A 77 -14.35 -3.73 -4.91
N LYS A 78 -13.99 -2.55 -5.43
CA LYS A 78 -12.62 -2.00 -5.31
C LYS A 78 -12.21 -1.80 -3.86
N GLY A 79 -13.11 -1.30 -3.02
CA GLY A 79 -12.90 -1.16 -1.58
C GLY A 79 -12.65 -2.50 -0.89
N VAL A 80 -13.47 -3.52 -1.17
CA VAL A 80 -13.29 -4.89 -0.64
C VAL A 80 -11.96 -5.49 -1.08
N ILE A 81 -11.58 -5.34 -2.35
CA ILE A 81 -10.28 -5.83 -2.85
C ILE A 81 -9.14 -5.14 -2.11
N LEU A 82 -9.18 -3.81 -1.97
CA LEU A 82 -8.15 -3.08 -1.22
C LEU A 82 -8.08 -3.49 0.24
N PHE A 83 -9.22 -3.73 0.88
CA PHE A 83 -9.27 -4.26 2.25
C PHE A 83 -8.57 -5.61 2.34
N MET A 84 -8.90 -6.55 1.44
CA MET A 84 -8.29 -7.88 1.42
C MET A 84 -6.79 -7.81 1.12
N VAL A 85 -6.36 -7.02 0.15
CA VAL A 85 -4.94 -6.83 -0.17
C VAL A 85 -4.21 -6.22 1.02
N SER A 86 -4.75 -5.19 1.66
CA SER A 86 -4.18 -4.60 2.87
C SER A 86 -4.03 -5.63 3.99
N ALA A 87 -5.09 -6.40 4.28
CA ALA A 87 -5.05 -7.43 5.32
C ALA A 87 -3.99 -8.50 5.01
N LEU A 88 -3.98 -9.03 3.79
CA LEU A 88 -3.02 -10.06 3.37
C LEU A 88 -1.58 -9.57 3.46
N VAL A 89 -1.30 -8.36 2.98
CA VAL A 89 0.05 -7.78 3.02
C VAL A 89 0.50 -7.55 4.46
N GLN A 90 -0.39 -7.06 5.34
CA GLN A 90 -0.06 -6.88 6.76
C GLN A 90 0.12 -8.22 7.51
N PHE A 91 -0.72 -9.22 7.25
CA PHE A 91 -0.55 -10.55 7.84
C PHE A 91 0.72 -11.24 7.33
N TYR A 92 1.02 -11.11 6.04
CA TYR A 92 2.23 -11.65 5.46
C TYR A 92 3.47 -11.02 6.08
N SER A 93 3.54 -9.68 6.17
CA SER A 93 4.69 -9.00 6.76
C SER A 93 4.84 -9.29 8.25
N LEU A 94 3.72 -9.39 8.99
CA LEU A 94 3.73 -9.77 10.39
C LEU A 94 4.27 -11.19 10.56
N GLN A 95 3.79 -12.15 9.75
CA GLN A 95 4.25 -13.53 9.81
C GLN A 95 5.72 -13.64 9.47
N ASP A 96 6.18 -13.03 8.38
CA ASP A 96 7.57 -13.10 7.93
C ASP A 96 8.55 -12.60 9.01
N VAL A 97 8.24 -11.46 9.64
CA VAL A 97 9.08 -10.87 10.69
C VAL A 97 8.94 -11.59 12.03
N ALA A 98 7.72 -11.89 12.48
CA ALA A 98 7.49 -12.49 13.80
C ALA A 98 7.96 -13.96 13.86
N SER A 99 7.77 -14.71 12.77
CA SER A 99 8.24 -16.10 12.66
C SER A 99 9.72 -16.20 12.33
N ARG A 100 10.38 -15.07 11.99
CA ARG A 100 11.78 -15.04 11.53
C ARG A 100 12.02 -15.92 10.31
N ALA A 101 11.02 -16.06 9.44
CA ALA A 101 11.14 -16.81 8.21
C ALA A 101 12.11 -16.12 7.25
N PHE A 102 12.12 -14.78 7.24
CA PHE A 102 12.96 -13.93 6.39
C PHE A 102 12.94 -14.39 4.92
N VAL A 103 11.73 -14.70 4.42
CA VAL A 103 11.51 -15.06 3.01
C VAL A 103 11.85 -13.87 2.13
N LEU A 104 11.56 -12.66 2.61
CA LEU A 104 11.99 -11.40 2.01
C LEU A 104 13.01 -10.70 2.92
N PRO A 105 13.88 -9.83 2.33
CA PRO A 105 14.66 -8.90 3.12
C PRO A 105 13.74 -8.04 4.01
N LEU A 106 14.19 -7.76 5.24
CA LEU A 106 13.39 -7.10 6.26
C LEU A 106 12.82 -5.76 5.78
N GLU A 107 13.57 -5.02 4.98
CA GLU A 107 13.20 -3.76 4.37
C GLU A 107 11.93 -3.89 3.50
N TRP A 108 11.76 -5.01 2.78
CA TRP A 108 10.55 -5.29 2.01
C TRP A 108 9.35 -5.56 2.90
N SER A 109 9.53 -6.33 3.97
CA SER A 109 8.47 -6.60 4.95
C SER A 109 8.02 -5.33 5.67
N LEU A 110 8.95 -4.40 5.94
CA LEU A 110 8.65 -3.06 6.45
C LEU A 110 7.90 -2.21 5.42
N SER A 111 8.34 -2.18 4.16
CA SER A 111 7.64 -1.47 3.07
C SER A 111 6.23 -1.98 2.85
N MET A 112 6.04 -3.30 2.90
CA MET A 112 4.73 -3.95 2.81
C MET A 112 3.83 -3.54 3.98
N THR A 113 4.37 -3.49 5.20
CA THR A 113 3.61 -3.05 6.39
C THR A 113 3.11 -1.62 6.21
N LEU A 114 3.98 -0.70 5.78
CA LEU A 114 3.61 0.69 5.53
C LEU A 114 2.62 0.84 4.36
N ALA A 115 2.88 0.15 3.24
CA ALA A 115 1.99 0.18 2.07
C ALA A 115 0.60 -0.38 2.40
N GLY A 116 0.54 -1.52 3.10
CA GLY A 116 -0.71 -2.13 3.54
C GLY A 116 -1.53 -1.18 4.40
N ALA A 117 -0.90 -0.51 5.38
CA ALA A 117 -1.55 0.52 6.19
C ALA A 117 -2.06 1.68 5.34
N LEU A 118 -1.27 2.17 4.37
CA LEU A 118 -1.68 3.26 3.47
C LEU A 118 -2.85 2.87 2.56
N LEU A 119 -2.96 1.61 2.12
CA LEU A 119 -4.07 1.13 1.29
C LEU A 119 -5.43 1.19 2.01
N LEU A 120 -5.46 1.30 3.33
CA LEU A 120 -6.69 1.52 4.08
C LEU A 120 -7.34 2.88 3.74
N ILE A 121 -6.55 3.89 3.37
CA ILE A 121 -7.05 5.23 3.01
C ILE A 121 -7.94 5.18 1.75
N PRO A 122 -7.45 4.71 0.58
CA PRO A 122 -8.30 4.58 -0.61
C PRO A 122 -9.40 3.54 -0.41
N MET A 123 -9.19 2.51 0.43
CA MET A 123 -10.24 1.55 0.79
C MET A 123 -11.45 2.26 1.41
N VAL A 124 -11.23 3.07 2.46
CA VAL A 124 -12.29 3.84 3.13
C VAL A 124 -12.97 4.78 2.13
N PHE A 125 -12.18 5.47 1.29
CA PHE A 125 -12.71 6.33 0.25
C PHE A 125 -13.64 5.59 -0.71
N TYR A 126 -13.26 4.41 -1.20
CA TYR A 126 -14.08 3.63 -2.13
C TYR A 126 -15.37 3.10 -1.48
N PHE A 127 -15.34 2.73 -0.20
CA PHE A 127 -16.56 2.36 0.54
C PHE A 127 -17.52 3.52 0.67
N VAL A 128 -17.04 4.67 1.16
CA VAL A 128 -17.85 5.88 1.33
C VAL A 128 -18.41 6.35 -0.01
N ALA A 129 -17.57 6.47 -1.04
CA ALA A 129 -17.98 6.90 -2.37
C ALA A 129 -18.90 5.90 -3.08
N GLY A 130 -18.85 4.62 -2.71
CA GLY A 130 -19.80 3.60 -3.16
C GLY A 130 -21.16 3.75 -2.50
N PHE A 131 -21.18 3.91 -1.18
CA PHE A 131 -22.42 4.04 -0.40
C PHE A 131 -23.23 5.28 -0.80
N PHE A 132 -22.59 6.46 -0.84
CA PHE A 132 -23.27 7.70 -1.24
C PHE A 132 -23.53 7.76 -2.75
N GLY A 133 -22.67 7.19 -3.58
CA GLY A 133 -22.84 7.19 -5.04
C GLY A 133 -24.05 6.36 -5.51
N GLY A 134 -24.44 5.32 -4.77
CA GLY A 134 -25.66 4.55 -5.03
C GLY A 134 -26.93 5.33 -4.68
N PHE A 135 -26.88 6.15 -3.62
CA PHE A 135 -28.03 6.91 -3.13
C PHE A 135 -28.51 7.97 -4.13
N PHE A 136 -27.58 8.69 -4.78
CA PHE A 136 -27.93 9.72 -5.77
C PHE A 136 -28.39 9.17 -7.12
N LYS A 137 -28.06 7.91 -7.46
CA LYS A 137 -28.46 7.31 -8.74
C LYS A 137 -29.88 6.72 -8.70
N SER A 138 -30.39 6.41 -7.52
CA SER A 138 -31.73 5.85 -7.33
C SER A 138 -32.85 6.91 -7.40
N THR A 139 -32.56 8.18 -7.12
CA THR A 139 -33.56 9.25 -7.09
C THR A 139 -33.86 9.88 -8.44
N SER A 140 -33.03 9.67 -9.46
CA SER A 140 -33.26 10.19 -10.82
C SER A 140 -34.07 9.26 -11.73
N SER A 141 -34.44 8.07 -11.28
CA SER A 141 -35.22 7.09 -12.08
C SER A 141 -36.73 7.20 -11.85
N THR A 142 -37.18 8.10 -10.97
CA THR A 142 -38.57 8.22 -10.53
C THR A 142 -39.26 9.48 -11.06
N SER A 143 -38.62 10.25 -11.94
CA SER A 143 -39.20 11.49 -12.52
C SER A 143 -39.77 11.33 -13.92
N ASP A 144 -39.75 10.14 -14.52
CA ASP A 144 -40.23 9.91 -15.90
C ASP A 144 -41.75 9.59 -15.98
N TRP A 145 -42.52 9.93 -14.94
CA TRP A 145 -43.96 9.62 -14.83
C TRP A 145 -44.87 10.84 -14.58
N PHE A 146 -44.38 12.07 -14.79
CA PHE A 146 -45.22 13.28 -14.85
C PHE A 146 -44.74 14.26 -15.91
#